data_AF-A0A7W1LMP4-F1
#
_entry.id   AF-A0A7W1LMP4-F1
#
_cell.length_a   1.000
_cell.length_b   1.000
_cell.length_c   1.000
_cell.angle_alpha   90.00
_cell.angle_beta   90.00
_cell.angle_gamma   90.00
#
_symmetry.space_group_name_H-M   'P 1'
#
loop_
_entity.id
_entity.type
_entity.pdbx_description
1 polymer ?
#
loop_
_entity_poly.entity_id
_entity_poly.type
_entity_poly.pdbx_seq_one_letter_code
_entity_poly.pdbx_strand_id
1 'polypeptide(L)'
;VRGLAEVVRGLGVRVHESTGVDEIVAGRARTAVGEVTAGIVVRATEGFTAQLPGLRRAVVPMYSLMVATEPLADTQWAEIGLGRRETFSDKRHLRIYGQRTADGRIAFGGRGAPYHWGSAVRPGFDLDPRVHATLRRVLRDLLPALDGVTFTHAWGGNLAIPRDWYPSLSYDPVTGLAHAGGYVGDGVATANLAGRTLADLISGNQSDLVTLPWLSRQSPKWEPEPLRWIGINAVTQLFARADRTEARTGRPSPTASAFWKFLGH
;
A
#
# COMPACT_ATOMS: atom_id res chain seq x y z
N VAL A 1 -3.62 6.00 13.03
CA VAL A 1 -2.72 5.13 13.83
C VAL A 1 -2.35 5.74 15.18
N ARG A 2 -2.13 7.06 15.32
CA ARG A 2 -1.79 7.70 16.62
C ARG A 2 -2.72 7.32 17.78
N GLY A 3 -4.04 7.40 17.59
CA GLY A 3 -4.99 6.98 18.62
C GLY A 3 -4.85 5.51 19.05
N LEU A 4 -4.56 4.59 18.12
CA LEU A 4 -4.29 3.19 18.48
C LEU A 4 -2.99 3.07 19.28
N ALA A 5 -1.94 3.79 18.88
CA ALA A 5 -0.66 3.81 19.59
C ALA A 5 -0.80 4.36 21.02
N GLU A 6 -1.59 5.42 21.22
CA GLU A 6 -1.91 6.00 22.53
C GLU A 6 -2.65 4.98 23.42
N VAL A 7 -3.66 4.31 22.87
CA VAL A 7 -4.41 3.27 23.60
C VAL A 7 -3.49 2.14 24.05
N VAL A 8 -2.69 1.56 23.15
CA VAL A 8 -1.81 0.43 23.53
C VAL A 8 -0.70 0.86 24.50
N ARG A 9 -0.16 2.08 24.38
CA ARG A 9 0.77 2.65 25.37
C ARG A 9 0.10 2.79 26.73
N GLY A 10 -1.15 3.24 26.78
CA GLY A 10 -1.94 3.31 28.02
C GLY A 10 -2.19 1.94 28.67
N LEU A 11 -2.20 0.87 27.87
CA LEU A 11 -2.26 -0.52 28.35
C LEU A 11 -0.88 -1.10 28.74
N GLY A 12 0.18 -0.30 28.70
CA GLY A 12 1.54 -0.72 29.09
C GLY A 12 2.41 -1.25 27.94
N VAL A 13 1.96 -1.20 26.69
CA VAL A 13 2.78 -1.60 25.53
C VAL A 13 3.90 -0.59 25.31
N ARG A 14 5.15 -1.06 25.32
CA ARG A 14 6.33 -0.25 24.96
C ARG A 14 6.42 -0.11 23.45
N VAL A 15 6.43 1.13 22.97
CA VAL A 15 6.57 1.45 21.55
C VAL A 15 7.87 2.22 21.35
N HIS A 16 8.82 1.60 20.65
CA HIS A 16 10.09 2.22 20.28
C HIS A 16 10.01 2.73 18.84
N GLU A 17 10.09 4.05 18.68
CA GLU A 17 10.13 4.73 17.38
C GLU A 17 11.59 4.97 16.95
N SER A 18 11.81 5.32 15.68
CA SER A 18 13.16 5.60 15.14
C SER A 18 14.18 4.48 15.39
N THR A 19 13.70 3.24 15.54
CA THR A 19 14.50 2.06 15.84
C THR A 19 14.32 1.06 14.70
N GLY A 20 15.19 1.15 13.69
CA GLY A 20 15.13 0.27 12.52
C GLY A 20 15.55 -1.17 12.84
N VAL A 21 14.72 -2.14 12.46
CA VAL A 21 15.04 -3.57 12.52
C VAL A 21 15.67 -3.99 11.20
N ASP A 22 16.88 -4.56 11.26
CA ASP A 22 17.64 -4.97 10.09
C ASP A 22 17.56 -6.48 9.82
N GLU A 23 17.28 -7.28 10.84
CA GLU A 23 17.10 -8.72 10.76
C GLU A 23 16.03 -9.20 11.74
N ILE A 24 15.24 -10.18 11.30
CA ILE A 24 14.27 -10.90 12.12
C ILE A 24 14.54 -12.40 11.98
N VAL A 25 14.75 -13.07 13.11
CA VAL A 25 14.89 -14.53 13.21
C VAL A 25 14.05 -15.03 14.39
N ALA A 26 13.90 -16.35 14.52
CA ALA A 26 13.21 -16.94 15.66
C ALA A 26 13.79 -16.42 16.99
N GLY A 27 12.92 -15.95 17.88
CA GLY A 27 13.32 -15.45 19.19
C GLY A 27 13.94 -14.05 19.23
N ARG A 28 14.18 -13.39 18.08
CA ARG A 28 15.03 -12.19 18.04
C ARG A 28 14.74 -11.23 16.88
N ALA A 29 14.79 -9.93 17.18
CA ALA A 29 14.89 -8.86 16.20
C ALA A 29 16.17 -8.04 16.45
N ARG A 30 17.01 -7.88 15.42
CA ARG A 30 18.24 -7.08 15.50
C ARG A 30 18.00 -5.67 14.99
N THR A 31 18.68 -4.72 15.61
CA THR A 31 18.66 -3.30 15.27
C THR A 31 20.09 -2.77 15.24
N ALA A 32 20.28 -1.55 14.73
CA ALA A 32 21.59 -0.90 14.74
C ALA A 32 22.16 -0.63 16.15
N VAL A 33 21.30 -0.60 17.18
CA VAL A 33 21.66 -0.21 18.55
C VAL A 33 21.57 -1.37 19.55
N GLY A 34 21.32 -2.59 19.08
CA GLY A 34 21.20 -3.78 19.91
C GLY A 34 20.15 -4.77 19.42
N GLU A 35 19.87 -5.78 20.24
CA GLU A 35 18.95 -6.86 19.92
C GLU A 35 17.80 -6.89 20.93
N VAL A 36 16.60 -7.21 20.44
CA VAL A 36 15.42 -7.46 21.26
C VAL A 36 15.08 -8.93 21.16
N THR A 37 14.96 -9.60 22.29
CA THR A 37 14.54 -11.00 22.37
C THR A 37 13.08 -11.10 22.82
N ALA A 38 12.36 -12.06 22.26
CA ALA A 38 10.97 -12.32 22.59
C ALA A 38 10.62 -13.77 22.24
N GLY A 39 9.72 -14.40 23.00
CA GLY A 39 9.22 -15.73 22.65
C GLY A 39 8.44 -15.76 21.34
N ILE A 40 7.85 -14.63 20.94
CA ILE A 40 7.10 -14.47 19.70
C ILE A 40 7.55 -13.19 19.00
N VAL A 41 7.86 -13.27 17.70
CA VAL A 41 8.26 -12.14 16.87
C VAL A 41 7.32 -12.01 15.67
N VAL A 42 6.59 -10.90 15.61
CA VAL A 42 5.64 -10.61 14.53
C VAL A 42 6.25 -9.65 13.51
N ARG A 43 6.46 -10.12 12.29
CA ARG A 43 6.85 -9.26 11.16
C ARG A 43 5.61 -8.61 10.52
N ALA A 44 5.46 -7.31 10.75
CA ALA A 44 4.41 -6.48 10.15
C ALA A 44 5.01 -5.30 9.35
N THR A 45 6.04 -5.57 8.55
CA THR A 45 6.87 -4.55 7.88
C THR A 45 6.39 -4.16 6.48
N GLU A 46 5.27 -4.71 6.01
CA GLU A 46 4.65 -4.36 4.71
C GLU A 46 5.71 -4.32 3.58
N GLY A 47 5.78 -3.31 2.72
CA GLY A 47 6.74 -3.24 1.60
C GLY A 47 8.20 -3.13 2.03
N PHE A 48 8.48 -2.73 3.28
CA PHE A 48 9.84 -2.78 3.85
C PHE A 48 10.33 -4.22 4.10
N THR A 49 9.43 -5.23 4.06
CA THR A 49 9.80 -6.65 4.13
C THR A 49 10.85 -7.04 3.10
N ALA A 50 10.84 -6.42 1.92
CA ALA A 50 11.83 -6.68 0.87
C ALA A 50 13.25 -6.21 1.23
N GLN A 51 13.42 -5.40 2.27
CA GLN A 51 14.73 -4.95 2.76
C GLN A 51 15.37 -5.95 3.75
N LEU A 52 14.58 -6.88 4.31
CA LEU A 52 15.08 -7.86 5.25
C LEU A 52 15.87 -8.99 4.53
N PRO A 53 16.91 -9.56 5.17
CA PRO A 53 17.69 -10.66 4.62
C PRO A 53 16.82 -11.83 4.14
N GLY A 54 17.11 -12.34 2.94
CA GLY A 54 16.37 -13.47 2.34
C GLY A 54 14.97 -13.16 1.80
N LEU A 55 14.43 -11.96 2.04
CA LEU A 55 13.02 -11.62 1.75
C LEU A 55 12.83 -10.64 0.57
N ARG A 56 13.91 -10.26 -0.12
CA ARG A 56 13.92 -9.35 -1.29
C ARG A 56 12.93 -9.72 -2.41
N ARG A 57 12.58 -11.00 -2.54
CA ARG A 57 11.66 -11.53 -3.56
C ARG A 57 10.30 -11.95 -2.99
N ALA A 58 10.07 -11.80 -1.69
CA ALA A 58 8.80 -12.14 -1.08
C ALA A 58 7.69 -11.18 -1.52
N VAL A 59 8.02 -9.90 -1.66
CA VAL A 59 7.09 -8.85 -2.09
C VAL A 59 7.77 -7.86 -3.04
N VAL A 60 6.96 -7.21 -3.86
CA VAL A 60 7.33 -6.02 -4.63
C VAL A 60 6.84 -4.78 -3.87
N PRO A 61 7.72 -3.86 -3.47
CA PRO A 61 7.33 -2.54 -2.99
C PRO A 61 6.84 -1.69 -4.17
N MET A 62 5.54 -1.53 -4.26
CA MET A 62 4.87 -0.70 -5.27
C MET A 62 4.51 0.64 -4.66
N TYR A 63 4.76 1.75 -5.35
CA TYR A 63 4.51 3.08 -4.81
C TYR A 63 3.13 3.60 -5.21
N SER A 64 2.40 4.14 -4.22
CA SER A 64 1.21 4.95 -4.44
C SER A 64 1.50 6.37 -3.94
N LEU A 65 1.29 7.33 -4.83
CA LEU A 65 1.59 8.72 -4.57
C LEU A 65 0.30 9.52 -4.44
N MET A 66 0.34 10.59 -3.66
CA MET A 66 -0.81 11.40 -3.29
C MET A 66 -0.49 12.89 -3.36
N VAL A 67 -1.53 13.68 -3.58
CA VAL A 67 -1.53 15.14 -3.49
C VAL A 67 -2.72 15.60 -2.66
N ALA A 68 -2.63 16.79 -2.07
CA ALA A 68 -3.78 17.43 -1.46
C ALA A 68 -3.87 18.92 -1.79
N THR A 69 -5.10 19.41 -1.87
CA THR A 69 -5.42 20.82 -2.08
C THR A 69 -5.25 21.63 -0.80
N GLU A 70 -5.30 22.94 -0.91
CA GLU A 70 -5.76 23.79 0.20
C GLU A 70 -7.21 23.43 0.61
N PRO A 71 -7.66 23.83 1.81
CA PRO A 71 -9.07 23.70 2.17
C PRO A 71 -9.94 24.44 1.16
N LEU A 72 -10.99 23.76 0.66
CA LEU A 72 -11.89 24.33 -0.33
C LEU A 72 -13.06 25.03 0.36
N ALA A 73 -13.59 26.06 -0.31
CA ALA A 73 -14.79 26.75 0.14
C ALA A 73 -16.02 25.83 0.10
N ASP A 74 -17.01 26.10 0.95
CA ASP A 74 -18.24 25.32 0.98
C ASP A 74 -19.02 25.37 -0.34
N THR A 75 -18.91 26.47 -1.09
CA THR A 75 -19.47 26.59 -2.45
C THR A 75 -18.83 25.60 -3.42
N GLN A 76 -17.52 25.41 -3.36
CA GLN A 76 -16.82 24.39 -4.16
C GLN A 76 -17.26 22.98 -3.74
N TRP A 77 -17.41 22.72 -2.44
CA TRP A 77 -17.91 21.43 -1.96
C TRP A 77 -19.36 21.15 -2.35
N ALA A 78 -20.21 22.17 -2.40
CA ALA A 78 -21.58 22.05 -2.88
C ALA A 78 -21.63 21.66 -4.36
N GLU A 79 -20.72 22.19 -5.19
CA GLU A 79 -20.57 21.81 -6.60
C GLU A 79 -20.00 20.39 -6.76
N ILE A 80 -18.96 20.04 -6.00
CA ILE A 80 -18.29 18.73 -6.06
C ILE A 80 -19.22 17.60 -5.59
N GLY A 81 -20.12 17.86 -4.64
CA GLY A 81 -21.10 16.88 -4.17
C GLY A 81 -20.58 15.84 -3.15
N LEU A 82 -19.33 15.95 -2.68
CA LEU A 82 -18.75 15.07 -1.64
C LEU A 82 -18.96 15.63 -0.22
N GLY A 83 -20.18 16.09 0.04
CA GLY A 83 -20.55 16.83 1.25
C GLY A 83 -20.41 15.98 2.53
N ARG A 84 -20.64 14.66 2.45
CA ARG A 84 -20.58 13.74 3.60
C ARG A 84 -19.22 13.05 3.71
N ARG A 85 -18.21 13.54 2.99
CA ARG A 85 -16.85 12.97 2.92
C ARG A 85 -16.83 11.57 2.31
N GLU A 86 -17.67 11.34 1.31
CA GLU A 86 -17.65 10.14 0.51
C GLU A 86 -16.27 9.96 -0.16
N THR A 87 -15.82 8.72 -0.21
CA THR A 87 -14.63 8.31 -0.95
C THR A 87 -15.01 7.93 -2.37
N PHE A 88 -14.14 8.18 -3.34
CA PHE A 88 -14.35 7.76 -4.72
C PHE A 88 -13.09 7.11 -5.31
N SER A 89 -13.28 6.28 -6.33
CA SER A 89 -12.22 5.69 -7.15
C SER A 89 -12.73 5.47 -8.58
N ASP A 90 -11.83 5.28 -9.54
CA ASP A 90 -12.21 4.95 -10.92
C ASP A 90 -11.85 3.50 -11.30
N LYS A 91 -12.20 3.13 -12.55
CA LYS A 91 -11.91 1.82 -13.15
C LYS A 91 -10.71 1.83 -14.09
N ARG A 92 -9.86 2.87 -14.06
CA ARG A 92 -8.64 2.92 -14.88
C ARG A 92 -7.67 1.83 -14.46
N HIS A 93 -6.73 1.49 -15.34
CA HIS A 93 -5.71 0.50 -15.04
C HIS A 93 -4.77 1.00 -13.93
N LEU A 94 -4.35 2.27 -14.02
CA LEU A 94 -3.73 2.99 -12.92
C LEU A 94 -4.80 3.67 -12.07
N ARG A 95 -5.46 2.87 -11.23
CA ARG A 95 -6.55 3.32 -10.35
C ARG A 95 -6.17 4.59 -9.59
N ILE A 96 -7.10 5.55 -9.61
CA ILE A 96 -7.09 6.73 -8.75
C ILE A 96 -8.12 6.59 -7.64
N TYR A 97 -7.92 7.34 -6.56
CA TYR A 97 -8.84 7.41 -5.44
C TYR A 97 -8.76 8.79 -4.79
N GLY A 98 -9.86 9.24 -4.20
CA GLY A 98 -9.90 10.52 -3.52
C GLY A 98 -10.96 10.60 -2.42
N GLN A 99 -10.78 11.57 -1.53
CA GLN A 99 -11.71 11.82 -0.43
C GLN A 99 -11.62 13.28 0.05
N ARG A 100 -12.71 13.75 0.67
CA ARG A 100 -12.70 14.98 1.47
C ARG A 100 -12.10 14.69 2.84
N THR A 101 -11.07 15.46 3.19
CA THR A 101 -10.43 15.42 4.52
C THR A 101 -11.28 16.11 5.59
N ALA A 102 -10.97 15.85 6.85
CA ALA A 102 -11.71 16.45 7.97
C ALA A 102 -11.61 17.98 8.02
N ASP A 103 -10.48 18.53 7.58
CA ASP A 103 -10.16 19.95 7.49
C ASP A 103 -10.51 20.57 6.12
N GLY A 104 -11.29 19.88 5.28
CA GLY A 104 -11.92 20.48 4.10
C GLY A 104 -11.09 20.50 2.82
N ARG A 105 -10.01 19.73 2.74
CA ARG A 105 -9.19 19.53 1.51
C ARG A 105 -9.68 18.33 0.72
N ILE A 106 -9.34 18.26 -0.57
CA ILE A 106 -9.32 16.99 -1.30
C ILE A 106 -7.95 16.34 -1.12
N ALA A 107 -7.92 15.11 -0.63
CA ALA A 107 -6.77 14.22 -0.74
C ALA A 107 -6.99 13.24 -1.90
N PHE A 108 -6.04 13.17 -2.82
CA PHE A 108 -6.17 12.44 -4.07
C PHE A 108 -4.91 11.64 -4.38
N GLY A 109 -5.06 10.36 -4.65
CA GLY A 109 -3.96 9.43 -4.88
C GLY A 109 -4.16 8.57 -6.11
N GLY A 110 -3.08 7.93 -6.52
CA GLY A 110 -3.11 6.98 -7.62
C GLY A 110 -1.83 6.17 -7.75
N ARG A 111 -1.84 5.28 -8.75
CA ARG A 111 -0.68 4.46 -9.14
C ARG A 111 -0.02 5.05 -10.40
N GLY A 112 1.22 4.67 -10.64
CA GLY A 112 1.97 5.10 -11.83
C GLY A 112 3.46 5.38 -11.59
N ALA A 113 3.90 5.37 -10.33
CA ALA A 113 5.32 5.40 -10.00
C ALA A 113 6.01 4.12 -10.49
N PRO A 114 7.25 4.22 -11.00
CA PRO A 114 7.99 3.06 -11.50
C PRO A 114 8.37 2.10 -10.37
N TYR A 115 8.53 0.83 -10.72
CA TYR A 115 9.18 -0.12 -9.84
C TYR A 115 10.70 0.09 -9.85
N HIS A 116 11.29 0.14 -8.66
CA HIS A 116 12.72 0.35 -8.47
C HIS A 116 13.48 -0.99 -8.44
N TRP A 117 14.62 -1.03 -9.12
CA TRP A 117 15.47 -2.22 -9.24
C TRP A 117 15.77 -2.88 -7.90
N GLY A 118 15.68 -4.21 -7.84
CA GLY A 118 16.08 -4.98 -6.67
C GLY A 118 15.12 -4.83 -5.48
N SER A 119 13.88 -4.39 -5.71
CA SER A 119 12.90 -4.05 -4.67
C SER A 119 13.43 -2.98 -3.71
N ALA A 120 14.20 -2.02 -4.20
CA ALA A 120 14.77 -0.97 -3.37
C ALA A 120 13.68 -0.07 -2.79
N VAL A 121 13.79 0.24 -1.50
CA VAL A 121 12.93 1.21 -0.80
C VAL A 121 13.79 2.34 -0.26
N ARG A 122 13.47 3.59 -0.61
CA ARG A 122 14.23 4.78 -0.22
C ARG A 122 13.28 5.95 -0.04
N PRO A 123 13.53 6.87 0.92
CA PRO A 123 12.69 8.06 1.11
C PRO A 123 12.51 8.90 -0.16
N GLY A 124 13.53 8.97 -1.02
CA GLY A 124 13.44 9.70 -2.29
C GLY A 124 12.47 9.11 -3.32
N PHE A 125 12.01 7.87 -3.13
CA PHE A 125 11.03 7.21 -4.01
C PHE A 125 9.58 7.52 -3.61
N ASP A 126 9.36 8.04 -2.40
CA ASP A 126 8.03 8.51 -1.95
C ASP A 126 7.61 9.80 -2.68
N LEU A 127 8.50 10.40 -3.49
CA LEU A 127 8.23 11.59 -4.28
C LEU A 127 8.61 11.38 -5.75
N ASP A 128 7.66 11.59 -6.66
CA ASP A 128 7.90 11.64 -8.10
C ASP A 128 7.17 12.85 -8.71
N PRO A 129 7.91 13.90 -9.10
CA PRO A 129 7.32 15.12 -9.66
C PRO A 129 6.42 14.89 -10.88
N ARG A 130 6.70 13.89 -11.72
CA ARG A 130 5.92 13.59 -12.93
C ARG A 130 4.60 12.93 -12.57
N VAL A 131 4.61 12.01 -11.61
CA VAL A 131 3.39 11.38 -11.10
C VAL A 131 2.55 12.39 -10.35
N HIS A 132 3.14 13.21 -9.47
CA HIS A 132 2.40 14.26 -8.76
C HIS A 132 1.78 15.28 -9.71
N ALA A 133 2.50 15.71 -10.75
CA ALA A 133 1.94 16.59 -11.79
C ALA A 133 0.77 15.91 -12.53
N THR A 134 0.88 14.61 -12.80
CA THR A 134 -0.19 13.83 -13.43
C THR A 134 -1.42 13.75 -12.53
N LEU A 135 -1.25 13.48 -11.23
CA LEU A 135 -2.37 13.45 -10.27
C LEU A 135 -3.10 14.80 -10.18
N ARG A 136 -2.35 15.90 -10.12
CA ARG A 136 -2.93 17.25 -10.11
C ARG A 136 -3.78 17.53 -11.35
N ARG A 137 -3.26 17.16 -12.53
CA ARG A 137 -3.98 17.30 -13.80
C ARG A 137 -5.24 16.44 -13.82
N VAL A 138 -5.12 15.15 -13.52
CA VAL A 138 -6.25 14.20 -13.52
C VAL A 138 -7.33 14.65 -12.54
N LEU A 139 -6.96 15.20 -11.38
CA LEU A 139 -7.94 15.69 -10.42
C LEU A 139 -8.70 16.92 -10.94
N ARG A 140 -8.02 17.88 -11.59
CA ARG A 140 -8.68 19.03 -12.23
C ARG A 140 -9.58 18.60 -13.40
N ASP A 141 -9.13 17.63 -14.19
CA ASP A 141 -9.92 17.07 -15.29
C ASP A 141 -11.20 16.39 -14.76
N LEU A 142 -11.14 15.76 -13.58
CA LEU A 142 -12.27 15.10 -12.95
C LEU A 142 -13.22 16.07 -12.24
N LEU A 143 -12.68 17.11 -11.61
CA LEU A 143 -13.41 18.08 -10.80
C LEU A 143 -13.07 19.50 -11.25
N PRO A 144 -13.78 20.03 -12.27
CA PRO A 144 -13.55 21.39 -12.80
C PRO A 144 -13.68 22.49 -11.75
N ALA A 145 -14.47 22.28 -10.70
CA ALA A 145 -14.60 23.16 -9.52
C ALA A 145 -13.26 23.47 -8.79
N LEU A 146 -12.20 22.74 -9.14
CA LEU A 146 -10.84 22.93 -8.63
C LEU A 146 -9.98 23.83 -9.51
N ASP A 147 -10.55 24.49 -10.51
CA ASP A 147 -9.80 25.50 -11.25
C ASP A 147 -9.29 26.60 -10.32
N GLY A 148 -8.07 27.08 -10.54
CA GLY A 148 -7.39 28.05 -9.66
C GLY A 148 -6.96 27.53 -8.27
N VAL A 149 -7.39 26.34 -7.81
CA VAL A 149 -7.03 25.81 -6.48
C VAL A 149 -5.53 25.49 -6.38
N THR A 150 -4.94 25.79 -5.23
CA THR A 150 -3.54 25.46 -4.93
C THR A 150 -3.41 24.04 -4.36
N PHE A 151 -2.45 23.27 -4.89
CA PHE A 151 -2.01 22.03 -4.27
C PHE A 151 -0.93 22.32 -3.24
N THR A 152 -1.23 22.05 -1.98
CA THR A 152 -0.35 22.40 -0.85
C THR A 152 0.51 21.23 -0.37
N HIS A 153 0.13 19.99 -0.71
CA HIS A 153 0.83 18.79 -0.26
C HIS A 153 1.07 17.81 -1.40
N ALA A 154 2.17 17.08 -1.30
CA ALA A 154 2.51 15.93 -2.12
C ALA A 154 3.30 14.94 -1.26
N TRP A 155 2.92 13.67 -1.31
CA TRP A 155 3.59 12.60 -0.57
C TRP A 155 3.41 11.26 -1.29
N GLY A 156 3.94 10.21 -0.70
CA GLY A 156 3.82 8.86 -1.19
C GLY A 156 4.17 7.84 -0.14
N GLY A 157 4.01 6.58 -0.53
CA GLY A 157 4.46 5.44 0.23
C GLY A 157 4.42 4.18 -0.60
N ASN A 158 5.20 3.19 -0.17
CA ASN A 158 5.19 1.87 -0.77
C ASN A 158 4.18 0.96 -0.07
N LEU A 159 3.67 0.00 -0.84
CA LEU A 159 2.87 -1.12 -0.40
C LEU A 159 3.44 -2.42 -0.97
N ALA A 160 3.22 -3.53 -0.27
CA ALA A 160 3.71 -4.84 -0.62
C ALA A 160 2.73 -5.54 -1.55
N ILE A 161 3.25 -5.95 -2.70
CA ILE A 161 2.56 -6.86 -3.62
C ILE A 161 3.24 -8.23 -3.55
N PRO A 162 2.64 -9.25 -2.91
CA PRO A 162 3.04 -10.64 -3.09
C PRO A 162 2.83 -11.10 -4.54
N ARG A 163 3.51 -12.16 -4.98
CA ARG A 163 3.49 -12.58 -6.39
C ARG A 163 2.10 -13.02 -6.88
N ASP A 164 1.29 -13.54 -5.97
CA ASP A 164 -0.08 -13.98 -6.21
C ASP A 164 -1.13 -12.93 -5.84
N TRP A 165 -0.75 -11.72 -5.43
CA TRP A 165 -1.66 -10.60 -5.13
C TRP A 165 -2.65 -10.84 -3.98
N TYR A 166 -2.40 -11.80 -3.10
CA TYR A 166 -3.25 -12.05 -1.93
C TYR A 166 -2.55 -11.64 -0.64
N PRO A 167 -3.26 -10.97 0.29
CA PRO A 167 -2.77 -10.79 1.64
C PRO A 167 -2.61 -12.14 2.32
N SER A 168 -1.61 -12.25 3.19
CA SER A 168 -1.42 -13.44 3.99
C SER A 168 -0.97 -13.11 5.39
N LEU A 169 -1.27 -14.03 6.29
CA LEU A 169 -0.72 -14.04 7.63
C LEU A 169 -0.40 -15.47 8.03
N SER A 170 0.60 -15.63 8.89
CA SER A 170 1.04 -16.95 9.37
C SER A 170 1.59 -16.82 10.78
N TYR A 171 1.42 -17.87 11.58
CA TYR A 171 2.07 -18.02 12.87
C TYR A 171 2.61 -19.44 12.97
N ASP A 172 3.89 -19.57 13.31
CA ASP A 172 4.55 -20.84 13.57
C ASP A 172 4.82 -20.97 15.09
N PRO A 173 4.10 -21.86 15.80
CA PRO A 173 4.28 -22.03 17.24
C PRO A 173 5.61 -22.69 17.63
N VAL A 174 6.29 -23.37 16.69
CA VAL A 174 7.59 -24.01 16.97
C VAL A 174 8.70 -22.97 17.03
N THR A 175 8.69 -22.01 16.11
CA THR A 175 9.72 -20.96 16.02
C THR A 175 9.32 -19.66 16.72
N GLY A 176 8.04 -19.47 17.04
CA GLY A 176 7.50 -18.21 17.54
C GLY A 176 7.43 -17.11 16.48
N LEU A 177 7.64 -17.43 15.20
CA LEU A 177 7.60 -16.44 14.12
C LEU A 177 6.17 -16.25 13.61
N ALA A 178 5.78 -14.98 13.47
CA ALA A 178 4.55 -14.61 12.79
C ALA A 178 4.80 -13.56 11.72
N HIS A 179 3.90 -13.50 10.74
CA HIS A 179 3.89 -12.52 9.66
C HIS A 179 2.47 -12.06 9.40
N ALA A 180 2.31 -10.78 9.08
CA ALA A 180 1.12 -10.23 8.46
C ALA A 180 1.51 -9.13 7.46
N GLY A 181 0.94 -9.16 6.25
CA GLY A 181 1.20 -8.13 5.26
C GLY A 181 0.82 -8.53 3.84
N GLY A 182 1.33 -7.77 2.88
CA GLY A 182 1.03 -7.98 1.46
C GLY A 182 -0.40 -7.55 1.15
N TYR A 183 -0.84 -6.40 1.65
CA TYR A 183 -2.25 -6.04 1.63
C TYR A 183 -2.73 -5.46 0.28
N VAL A 184 -1.85 -5.34 -0.70
CA VAL A 184 -2.17 -5.02 -2.11
C VAL A 184 -2.91 -3.68 -2.35
N GLY A 185 -2.96 -2.82 -1.34
CA GLY A 185 -3.60 -1.50 -1.40
C GLY A 185 -4.76 -1.32 -0.44
N ASP A 186 -5.26 -2.39 0.17
CA ASP A 186 -6.40 -2.38 1.10
C ASP A 186 -5.96 -2.53 2.57
N GLY A 187 -4.74 -2.10 2.87
CA GLY A 187 -4.05 -2.41 4.13
C GLY A 187 -4.64 -1.79 5.39
N VAL A 188 -5.34 -0.64 5.30
CA VAL A 188 -5.82 0.06 6.51
C VAL A 188 -6.88 -0.77 7.24
N ALA A 189 -7.92 -1.22 6.53
CA ALA A 189 -8.95 -2.08 7.12
C ALA A 189 -8.42 -3.50 7.35
N THR A 190 -7.68 -4.04 6.38
CA THR A 190 -7.17 -5.41 6.41
C THR A 190 -6.18 -5.65 7.55
N ALA A 191 -5.37 -4.65 7.92
CA ALA A 191 -4.44 -4.76 9.05
C ALA A 191 -5.15 -4.88 10.41
N ASN A 192 -6.34 -4.29 10.57
CA ASN A 192 -7.13 -4.48 11.80
C ASN A 192 -7.58 -5.94 11.92
N LEU A 193 -8.13 -6.51 10.84
CA LEU A 193 -8.51 -7.91 10.79
C LEU A 193 -7.30 -8.82 11.05
N ALA A 194 -6.16 -8.53 10.40
CA ALA A 194 -4.95 -9.32 10.52
C ALA A 194 -4.38 -9.30 11.95
N GLY A 195 -4.40 -8.14 12.60
CA GLY A 195 -3.97 -7.98 13.99
C GLY A 195 -4.85 -8.79 14.95
N ARG A 196 -6.17 -8.78 14.75
CA ARG A 196 -7.11 -9.57 15.57
C ARG A 196 -6.91 -11.08 15.35
N THR A 197 -6.80 -11.50 14.08
CA THR A 197 -6.54 -12.91 13.76
C THR A 197 -5.22 -13.40 14.35
N LEU A 198 -4.13 -12.62 14.25
CA LEU A 198 -2.86 -12.98 14.87
C LEU A 198 -2.92 -13.00 16.39
N ALA A 199 -3.64 -12.07 17.02
CA ALA A 199 -3.82 -12.07 18.46
C ALA A 199 -4.51 -13.37 18.95
N ASP A 200 -5.56 -13.82 18.25
CA ASP A 200 -6.23 -15.07 18.56
C ASP A 200 -5.32 -16.29 18.34
N LEU A 201 -4.60 -16.33 17.21
CA LEU A 201 -3.63 -17.40 16.91
C LEU A 201 -2.53 -17.51 17.97
N ILE A 202 -1.96 -16.37 18.38
CA ILE A 202 -0.87 -16.31 19.36
C ILE A 202 -1.39 -16.70 20.75
N SER A 203 -2.61 -16.29 21.11
CA SER A 203 -3.20 -16.58 22.43
C SER A 203 -3.84 -17.97 22.51
N GLY A 204 -3.91 -18.71 21.39
CA GLY A 204 -4.58 -20.01 21.32
C GLY A 204 -6.12 -19.92 21.33
N ASN A 205 -6.68 -18.73 21.11
CA ASN A 205 -8.13 -18.53 21.09
C ASN A 205 -8.72 -19.16 19.83
N GLN A 206 -9.78 -19.95 19.99
CA GLN A 206 -10.56 -20.44 18.87
C GLN A 206 -11.63 -19.40 18.52
N SER A 207 -11.61 -18.91 17.28
CA SER A 207 -12.56 -17.94 16.76
C SER A 207 -12.74 -18.10 15.25
N ASP A 208 -13.81 -17.56 14.69
CA ASP A 208 -14.01 -17.56 13.22
C ASP A 208 -12.88 -16.82 12.48
N LEU A 209 -12.13 -15.96 13.17
CA LEU A 209 -10.99 -15.26 12.56
C LEU A 209 -9.86 -16.22 12.21
N VAL A 210 -9.68 -17.28 13.00
CA VAL A 210 -8.60 -18.26 12.79
C VAL A 210 -8.99 -19.38 11.81
N THR A 211 -10.15 -19.27 11.15
CA THR A 211 -10.58 -20.19 10.09
C THR A 211 -10.56 -19.54 8.69
N LEU A 212 -10.22 -18.24 8.61
CA LEU A 212 -10.21 -17.48 7.37
C LEU A 212 -9.17 -18.00 6.35
N PRO A 213 -9.45 -17.95 5.04
CA PRO A 213 -8.65 -18.63 4.00
C PRO A 213 -7.29 -17.97 3.69
N TRP A 214 -7.01 -16.81 4.27
CA TRP A 214 -5.73 -16.11 4.13
C TRP A 214 -4.62 -16.60 5.07
N LEU A 215 -4.97 -17.50 5.99
CA LEU A 215 -4.03 -18.10 6.94
C LEU A 215 -3.05 -19.03 6.25
N SER A 216 -1.79 -18.95 6.66
CA SER A 216 -0.69 -19.81 6.20
C SER A 216 -0.52 -19.85 4.68
N ARG A 217 -1.07 -18.85 3.98
CA ARG A 217 -0.94 -18.72 2.54
C ARG A 217 0.49 -18.28 2.20
N GLN A 218 1.19 -19.13 1.45
CA GLN A 218 2.53 -18.81 0.96
C GLN A 218 2.48 -18.37 -0.50
N SER A 219 2.79 -17.09 -0.72
CA SER A 219 2.95 -16.56 -2.06
C SER A 219 4.26 -17.05 -2.68
N PRO A 220 4.29 -17.42 -3.97
CA PRO A 220 5.55 -17.68 -4.66
C PRO A 220 6.50 -16.47 -4.58
N LYS A 221 7.80 -16.73 -4.68
CA LYS A 221 8.78 -15.63 -4.80
C LYS A 221 8.62 -14.98 -6.17
N TRP A 222 8.65 -13.65 -6.21
CA TRP A 222 8.78 -12.88 -7.44
C TRP A 222 10.01 -13.32 -8.24
N GLU A 223 10.02 -13.08 -9.55
CA GLU A 223 11.10 -13.42 -10.47
C GLU A 223 12.42 -12.73 -10.06
N PRO A 224 13.59 -13.31 -10.38
CA PRO A 224 14.87 -12.61 -10.20
C PRO A 224 15.00 -11.43 -11.17
N GLU A 225 15.91 -10.50 -10.85
CA GLU A 225 16.28 -9.44 -11.78
C GLU A 225 17.14 -9.98 -12.95
N PRO A 226 17.04 -9.43 -14.17
CA PRO A 226 16.27 -8.24 -14.57
C PRO A 226 14.80 -8.49 -14.92
N LEU A 227 14.35 -9.76 -14.98
CA LEU A 227 13.04 -10.13 -15.51
C LEU A 227 11.89 -9.43 -14.77
N ARG A 228 11.99 -9.38 -13.45
CA ARG A 228 11.02 -8.70 -12.59
C ARG A 228 10.95 -7.20 -12.87
N TRP A 229 12.08 -6.50 -12.89
CA TRP A 229 12.12 -5.07 -13.16
C TRP A 229 11.59 -4.72 -14.55
N ILE A 230 11.99 -5.48 -15.58
CA ILE A 230 11.50 -5.30 -16.94
C ILE A 230 9.98 -5.52 -16.99
N GLY A 231 9.50 -6.65 -16.46
CA GLY A 231 8.09 -7.01 -16.50
C GLY A 231 7.19 -5.97 -15.82
N ILE A 232 7.49 -5.60 -14.59
CA ILE A 232 6.65 -4.67 -13.81
C ILE A 232 6.63 -3.28 -14.46
N ASN A 233 7.79 -2.77 -14.90
CA ASN A 233 7.83 -1.46 -15.53
C ASN A 233 7.20 -1.47 -16.93
N ALA A 234 7.34 -2.55 -17.70
CA ALA A 234 6.66 -2.69 -18.98
C ALA A 234 5.13 -2.67 -18.81
N VAL A 235 4.59 -3.41 -17.83
CA VAL A 235 3.16 -3.41 -17.51
C VAL A 235 2.69 -2.04 -17.04
N THR A 236 3.45 -1.38 -16.17
CA THR A 236 3.12 -0.03 -15.68
C THR A 236 3.06 0.97 -16.85
N GLN A 237 4.01 0.91 -17.78
CA GLN A 237 4.03 1.76 -18.98
C GLN A 237 2.91 1.41 -19.96
N LEU A 238 2.57 0.13 -20.10
CA LEU A 238 1.44 -0.33 -20.91
C LEU A 238 0.14 0.25 -20.38
N PHE A 239 -0.12 0.13 -19.07
CA PHE A 239 -1.30 0.68 -18.43
C PHE A 239 -1.37 2.21 -18.51
N ALA A 240 -0.26 2.91 -18.28
CA ALA A 240 -0.20 4.36 -18.47
C ALA A 240 -0.48 4.80 -19.92
N ARG A 241 -0.15 3.98 -20.92
CA ARG A 241 -0.50 4.23 -22.32
C ARG A 241 -1.96 3.90 -22.60
N ALA A 242 -2.46 2.77 -22.10
CA ALA A 242 -3.86 2.38 -22.23
C ALA A 242 -4.78 3.44 -21.66
N ASP A 243 -4.57 3.88 -20.41
CA ASP A 243 -5.39 4.90 -19.76
C ASP A 243 -5.41 6.23 -20.57
N ARG A 244 -4.27 6.62 -21.16
CA ARG A 244 -4.19 7.81 -22.04
C ARG A 244 -4.94 7.64 -23.34
N THR A 245 -4.89 6.45 -23.94
CA THR A 245 -5.62 6.15 -25.18
C THR A 245 -7.12 6.13 -24.90
N GLU A 246 -7.56 5.43 -23.87
CA GLU A 246 -8.96 5.34 -23.48
C GLU A 246 -9.55 6.71 -23.14
N ALA A 247 -8.81 7.56 -22.40
CA ALA A 247 -9.23 8.92 -22.12
C ALA A 247 -9.39 9.80 -23.37
N ARG A 248 -8.63 9.53 -24.45
CA ARG A 248 -8.73 10.28 -25.71
C ARG A 248 -9.81 9.73 -26.66
N THR A 249 -9.99 8.42 -26.69
CA THR A 249 -10.84 7.75 -27.69
C THR A 249 -12.21 7.37 -27.16
N GLY A 250 -12.40 7.34 -25.83
CA GLY A 250 -13.60 6.81 -25.18
C GLY A 250 -13.80 5.30 -25.38
N ARG A 251 -12.80 4.59 -25.93
CA ARG A 251 -12.88 3.16 -26.26
C ARG A 251 -11.83 2.36 -25.48
N PRO A 252 -12.17 1.18 -24.94
CA PRO A 252 -11.21 0.32 -24.24
C PRO A 252 -9.98 -0.01 -25.09
N SER A 253 -8.81 -0.05 -24.45
CA SER A 253 -7.54 -0.41 -25.08
C SER A 253 -7.47 -1.92 -25.30
N PRO A 254 -7.38 -2.40 -26.56
CA PRO A 254 -7.32 -3.84 -26.85
C PRO A 254 -6.14 -4.55 -26.18
N THR A 255 -5.02 -3.84 -26.03
CA THR A 255 -3.78 -4.37 -25.43
C THR A 255 -3.91 -4.57 -23.93
N ALA A 256 -4.62 -3.67 -23.23
CA ALA A 256 -4.85 -3.81 -21.81
C ALA A 256 -5.93 -4.86 -21.53
N SER A 257 -6.99 -4.92 -22.35
CA SER A 257 -8.00 -5.99 -22.25
C SER A 257 -7.41 -7.40 -22.46
N ALA A 258 -6.46 -7.54 -23.40
CA ALA A 258 -5.76 -8.81 -23.60
C ALA A 258 -4.86 -9.20 -22.41
N PHE A 259 -4.21 -8.21 -21.78
CA PHE A 259 -3.36 -8.42 -20.61
C PHE A 259 -4.16 -8.91 -19.39
N TRP A 260 -5.32 -8.32 -19.11
CA TRP A 260 -6.19 -8.78 -18.00
C TRP A 260 -6.68 -10.20 -18.21
N LYS A 261 -7.13 -10.54 -19.44
CA LYS A 261 -7.51 -11.90 -19.81
C LYS A 261 -6.38 -12.92 -19.59
N PHE A 262 -5.14 -12.54 -19.91
CA PHE A 262 -3.97 -13.40 -19.68
C PHE A 262 -3.68 -13.63 -18.19
N LEU A 263 -3.99 -12.65 -17.34
CA LEU A 263 -3.85 -12.78 -15.89
C LEU A 263 -5.05 -13.42 -15.18
N GLY A 264 -6.06 -13.88 -15.94
CA GLY A 264 -7.25 -14.54 -15.38
C GLY A 264 -8.26 -13.58 -14.76
N HIS A 265 -8.28 -12.31 -15.21
CA HIS A 265 -9.23 -11.28 -14.80
C HIS A 265 -10.05 -10.75 -15.99
#